data_AF-T1B0N5-F1
#
_entry.id   AF-T1B0N5-F1
#
_cell.length_a   1.000
_cell.length_b   1.000
_cell.length_c   1.000
_cell.angle_alpha   90.00
_cell.angle_beta   90.00
_cell.angle_gamma   90.00
#
_symmetry.space_group_name_H-M   'P 1'
#
loop_
_entity.id
_entity.type
_entity.pdbx_description
1 polymer ?
#
loop_
_entity_poly.entity_id
_entity_poly.type
_entity_poly.pdbx_seq_one_letter_code
_entity_poly.pdbx_strand_id
1 'polypeptide(L)'
;MAYFSGAPERALNALCASIDPAAAARLSFKRSFDSEVGLSASQFSTKQRILGAAEALFAQHGFAGASLRQVTAAANVNLAAVNYHFGSKDNLIEAVFRRRLDALNARRHAALAKVEIKPDATLEDALDAFIRPALELALDRRGGAAFMR
;
A
#
# COMPACT_ATOMS: atom_id res chain seq x y z
N MET A 1 15.43 -14.26 40.10
CA MET A 1 16.69 -14.19 39.33
C MET A 1 16.34 -14.03 37.87
N ALA A 2 16.84 -12.95 37.26
CA ALA A 2 16.47 -12.47 35.95
C ALA A 2 17.57 -12.81 34.90
N TYR A 3 17.19 -12.74 33.61
CA TYR A 3 18.06 -12.47 32.43
C TYR A 3 18.93 -13.64 31.91
N PHE A 4 19.13 -13.89 30.61
CA PHE A 4 18.76 -13.22 29.33
C PHE A 4 19.18 -14.22 28.19
N SER A 5 18.49 -14.35 27.05
CA SER A 5 18.65 -13.56 25.81
C SER A 5 19.36 -14.27 24.65
N GLY A 6 18.72 -14.24 23.48
CA GLY A 6 19.40 -13.83 22.25
C GLY A 6 20.10 -14.95 21.48
N ALA A 7 19.32 -15.83 20.83
CA ALA A 7 19.78 -16.34 19.55
C ALA A 7 19.86 -15.13 18.59
N PRO A 8 21.05 -14.78 18.05
CA PRO A 8 21.18 -13.62 17.20
C PRO A 8 20.40 -13.85 15.90
N GLU A 9 19.54 -12.89 15.55
CA GLU A 9 18.74 -12.80 14.30
C GLU A 9 19.55 -13.18 13.02
N ARG A 10 20.88 -13.01 13.08
CA ARG A 10 21.82 -13.40 12.02
C ARG A 10 21.78 -14.90 11.68
N ALA A 11 21.55 -15.78 12.65
CA ALA A 11 21.54 -17.23 12.43
C ALA A 11 20.26 -17.70 11.69
N LEU A 12 19.11 -17.08 11.99
CA LEU A 12 17.83 -17.38 11.31
C LEU A 12 17.82 -16.85 9.86
N ASN A 13 18.40 -15.67 9.62
CA ASN A 13 18.52 -15.11 8.27
C ASN A 13 19.46 -15.91 7.36
N ALA A 14 20.53 -16.49 7.91
CA ALA A 14 21.45 -17.33 7.15
C ALA A 14 20.80 -18.65 6.69
N LEU A 15 19.93 -19.24 7.53
CA LEU A 15 19.23 -20.49 7.21
C LEU A 15 18.18 -20.28 6.09
N CYS A 16 17.48 -19.14 6.11
CA CYS A 16 16.42 -18.81 5.15
C CYS A 16 16.95 -18.51 3.73
N ALA A 17 18.15 -17.92 3.62
CA ALA A 17 18.79 -17.57 2.35
C ALA A 17 19.27 -18.79 1.53
N SER A 18 19.39 -19.96 2.15
CA SER A 18 19.83 -21.19 1.50
C SER A 18 18.71 -21.95 0.76
N ILE A 19 17.43 -21.58 1.00
CA ILE A 19 16.25 -22.34 0.56
C ILE A 19 15.49 -21.63 -0.59
N ASP A 20 15.62 -20.30 -0.74
CA ASP A 20 14.95 -19.55 -1.80
C ASP A 20 15.78 -18.32 -2.28
N PRO A 21 16.38 -18.35 -3.49
CA PRO A 21 17.13 -17.22 -4.02
C PRO A 21 16.25 -15.97 -4.28
N ALA A 22 14.93 -16.11 -4.44
CA ALA A 22 14.01 -14.97 -4.56
C ALA A 22 13.76 -14.29 -3.20
N ALA A 23 13.88 -15.00 -2.08
CA ALA A 23 13.81 -14.41 -0.74
C ALA A 23 15.05 -13.55 -0.42
N ALA A 24 16.23 -13.99 -0.86
CA ALA A 24 17.47 -13.22 -0.73
C ALA A 24 17.42 -11.89 -1.51
N ALA A 25 16.84 -11.90 -2.72
CA ALA A 25 16.61 -10.69 -3.50
C ALA A 25 15.63 -9.72 -2.81
N ARG A 26 14.56 -10.22 -2.18
CA ARG A 26 13.61 -9.41 -1.39
C ARG A 26 14.26 -8.81 -0.15
N LEU A 27 15.16 -9.54 0.52
CA LEU A 27 15.86 -9.05 1.71
C LEU A 27 16.89 -7.97 1.33
N SER A 28 17.65 -8.18 0.26
CA SER A 28 18.60 -7.20 -0.28
C SER A 28 17.90 -5.94 -0.78
N PHE A 29 16.76 -6.08 -1.48
CA PHE A 29 15.95 -4.94 -1.93
C PHE A 29 15.32 -4.17 -0.75
N LYS A 30 14.80 -4.88 0.25
CA LYS A 30 14.26 -4.26 1.47
C LYS A 30 15.35 -3.54 2.28
N ARG A 31 16.56 -4.10 2.38
CA ARG A 31 17.71 -3.46 3.05
C ARG A 31 18.21 -2.21 2.33
N SER A 32 18.25 -2.22 0.99
CA SER A 32 18.62 -1.04 0.19
C SER A 32 17.54 0.05 0.26
N PHE A 33 16.27 -0.32 0.23
CA PHE A 33 15.15 0.62 0.35
C PHE A 33 15.05 1.25 1.76
N ASP A 34 15.25 0.45 2.81
CA ASP A 34 15.25 0.92 4.21
C ASP A 34 16.47 1.81 4.53
N SER A 35 17.57 1.72 3.76
CA SER A 35 18.77 2.55 3.95
C SER A 35 18.73 3.91 3.24
N GLU A 36 17.97 4.03 2.14
CA GLU A 36 17.83 5.29 1.40
C GLU A 36 16.67 6.17 1.90
N VAL A 37 15.67 5.57 2.55
CA VAL A 37 14.54 6.28 3.15
C VAL A 37 14.42 5.85 4.61
N GLY A 38 14.93 6.66 5.53
CA GLY A 38 14.95 6.39 6.97
C GLY A 38 13.58 6.38 7.69
N LEU A 39 12.55 5.77 7.10
CA LEU A 39 11.22 5.59 7.69
C LEU A 39 11.19 4.27 8.50
N SER A 40 11.58 4.32 9.76
CA SER A 40 11.19 3.27 10.70
C SER A 40 9.66 3.16 10.76
N ALA A 41 9.11 1.99 11.08
CA ALA A 41 7.66 1.81 11.27
C ALA A 41 7.04 2.77 12.32
N SER A 42 7.87 3.47 13.10
CA SER A 42 7.50 4.55 14.03
C SER A 42 7.33 5.94 13.38
N GLN A 43 7.60 6.11 12.08
CA GLN A 43 7.46 7.40 11.39
C GLN A 43 6.12 7.59 10.64
N PHE A 44 5.33 6.54 10.42
CA PHE A 44 4.00 6.71 9.85
C PHE A 44 2.99 7.12 10.93
N SER A 45 2.21 8.17 10.66
CA SER A 45 1.12 8.58 11.54
C SER A 45 0.14 7.42 11.78
N THR A 46 -0.51 7.40 12.95
CA THR A 46 -1.57 6.42 13.27
C THR A 46 -2.61 6.32 12.15
N LYS A 47 -3.01 7.46 11.59
CA LYS A 47 -3.92 7.54 10.43
C LYS A 47 -3.39 6.79 9.21
N GLN A 48 -2.12 6.95 8.85
CA GLN A 48 -1.51 6.26 7.71
C GLN A 48 -1.41 4.74 7.93
N ARG A 49 -1.08 4.31 9.16
CA ARG A 49 -1.06 2.87 9.49
C ARG A 49 -2.44 2.25 9.36
N ILE A 50 -3.49 2.93 9.85
CA ILE A 50 -4.88 2.48 9.70
C ILE A 50 -5.26 2.39 8.23
N LEU A 51 -4.98 3.42 7.42
CA LEU A 51 -5.29 3.41 5.99
C LEU A 51 -4.57 2.28 5.25
N GLY A 52 -3.29 2.04 5.53
CA GLY A 52 -2.53 0.95 4.89
C GLY A 52 -3.08 -0.44 5.25
N ALA A 53 -3.41 -0.66 6.52
CA ALA A 53 -4.02 -1.91 6.96
C ALA A 53 -5.42 -2.13 6.35
N ALA A 54 -6.24 -1.07 6.32
CA ALA A 54 -7.57 -1.10 5.73
C ALA A 54 -7.52 -1.39 4.23
N GLU A 55 -6.63 -0.70 3.49
CA GLU A 55 -6.42 -0.93 2.05
C GLU A 55 -6.07 -2.39 1.75
N ALA A 56 -5.13 -2.98 2.51
CA ALA A 56 -4.74 -4.37 2.33
C ALA A 56 -5.87 -5.36 2.66
N LEU A 57 -6.63 -5.11 3.74
CA LEU A 57 -7.73 -5.99 4.15
C LEU A 57 -8.94 -5.90 3.22
N PHE A 58 -9.30 -4.69 2.78
CA PHE A 58 -10.38 -4.49 1.82
C PHE A 58 -10.06 -5.13 0.48
N ALA A 59 -8.81 -5.04 0.02
CA ALA A 59 -8.37 -5.76 -1.17
C ALA A 59 -8.50 -7.29 -1.02
N GLN A 60 -8.18 -7.86 0.15
CA GLN A 60 -8.20 -9.31 0.34
C GLN A 60 -9.60 -9.89 0.59
N HIS A 61 -10.45 -9.17 1.31
CA HIS A 61 -11.72 -9.69 1.83
C HIS A 61 -12.96 -8.96 1.28
N GLY A 62 -12.77 -7.95 0.44
CA GLY A 62 -13.82 -7.01 0.06
C GLY A 62 -14.25 -6.11 1.23
N PHE A 63 -15.10 -5.13 0.92
CA PHE A 63 -15.57 -4.18 1.93
C PHE A 63 -16.48 -4.84 2.97
N ALA A 64 -17.37 -5.74 2.55
CA ALA A 64 -18.26 -6.44 3.47
C ALA A 64 -17.50 -7.42 4.39
N GLY A 65 -16.52 -8.15 3.85
CA GLY A 65 -15.80 -9.20 4.57
C GLY A 65 -14.75 -8.71 5.58
N ALA A 66 -14.24 -7.49 5.44
CA ALA A 66 -13.30 -6.92 6.41
C ALA A 66 -14.01 -6.20 7.57
N SER A 67 -13.54 -6.40 8.80
CA SER A 67 -14.07 -5.74 10.00
C SER A 67 -13.10 -4.68 10.55
N LEU A 68 -13.63 -3.68 11.26
CA LEU A 68 -12.79 -2.69 11.95
C LEU A 68 -11.84 -3.32 12.97
N ARG A 69 -12.22 -4.46 13.58
CA ARG A 69 -11.35 -5.20 14.50
C ARG A 69 -10.12 -5.79 13.79
N GLN A 70 -10.30 -6.36 12.60
CA GLN A 70 -9.18 -6.84 11.79
C GLN A 70 -8.26 -5.68 11.40
N VAL A 71 -8.83 -4.52 11.02
CA VAL A 71 -8.04 -3.32 10.70
C VAL A 71 -7.23 -2.85 11.91
N THR A 72 -7.84 -2.75 13.10
CA THR A 72 -7.15 -2.31 14.32
C THR A 72 -6.00 -3.26 14.69
N ALA A 73 -6.22 -4.56 14.55
CA ALA A 73 -5.20 -5.57 14.83
C ALA A 73 -4.02 -5.46 13.84
N ALA A 74 -4.31 -5.39 12.53
CA ALA A 74 -3.30 -5.26 11.49
C ALA A 74 -2.52 -3.94 11.56
N ALA A 75 -3.18 -2.84 11.95
CA ALA A 75 -2.54 -1.54 12.14
C ALA A 75 -1.84 -1.38 13.51
N ASN A 76 -1.96 -2.37 14.41
CA ASN A 76 -1.48 -2.29 15.79
C ASN A 76 -1.96 -1.01 16.51
N VAL A 77 -3.27 -0.77 16.47
CA VAL A 77 -3.96 0.36 17.13
C VAL A 77 -5.16 -0.15 17.92
N ASN A 78 -5.72 0.70 18.79
CA ASN A 78 -7.01 0.44 19.42
C ASN A 78 -8.18 0.92 18.54
N LEU A 79 -9.40 0.46 18.85
CA LEU A 79 -10.61 0.86 18.13
C LEU A 79 -10.93 2.36 18.28
N ALA A 80 -10.60 2.96 19.42
CA ALA A 80 -10.80 4.37 19.67
C ALA A 80 -10.03 5.25 18.66
N ALA A 81 -8.82 4.87 18.26
CA ALA A 81 -8.04 5.58 17.26
C ALA A 81 -8.69 5.56 15.88
N VAL A 82 -9.30 4.43 15.49
CA VAL A 82 -10.05 4.34 14.23
C VAL A 82 -11.30 5.21 14.27
N ASN A 83 -12.06 5.15 15.37
CA ASN A 83 -13.24 5.99 15.55
C ASN A 83 -12.88 7.48 15.59
N TYR A 84 -11.76 7.86 16.21
CA TYR A 84 -11.28 9.24 16.23
C TYR A 84 -10.90 9.75 14.83
N HIS A 85 -10.18 8.94 14.03
CA HIS A 85 -9.68 9.39 12.72
C HIS A 85 -10.70 9.28 11.59
N PHE A 86 -11.64 8.33 11.67
CA PHE A 86 -12.54 8.01 10.57
C PHE A 86 -14.01 7.99 11.00
N GLY A 87 -14.32 7.78 12.28
CA GLY A 87 -15.70 7.72 12.79
C GLY A 87 -16.41 6.41 12.52
N SER A 88 -16.46 5.97 11.25
CA SER A 88 -17.16 4.76 10.82
C SER A 88 -16.34 3.93 9.84
N LYS A 89 -16.80 2.68 9.60
CA LYS A 89 -16.22 1.81 8.57
C LYS A 89 -16.42 2.41 7.17
N ASP A 90 -17.57 3.01 6.90
CA ASP A 90 -17.87 3.61 5.59
C ASP A 90 -16.97 4.81 5.30
N ASN A 91 -16.72 5.66 6.29
CA ASN A 91 -15.79 6.77 6.17
C ASN A 91 -14.34 6.30 5.98
N LEU A 92 -13.96 5.19 6.64
CA LEU A 92 -12.65 4.57 6.42
C LEU A 92 -12.54 4.01 5.00
N ILE A 93 -13.59 3.38 4.48
CA ILE A 93 -13.67 2.91 3.09
C ILE A 93 -13.51 4.10 2.14
N GLU A 94 -14.27 5.18 2.34
CA GLU A 94 -14.18 6.41 1.54
C GLU A 94 -12.75 7.00 1.57
N ALA A 95 -12.11 7.04 2.74
CA ALA A 95 -10.75 7.55 2.87
C ALA A 95 -9.72 6.68 2.12
N VAL A 96 -9.90 5.36 2.12
CA VAL A 96 -9.07 4.45 1.30
C VAL A 96 -9.33 4.69 -0.19
N PHE A 97 -10.59 4.78 -0.62
CA PHE A 97 -10.95 5.10 -2.01
C PHE A 97 -10.31 6.41 -2.47
N ARG A 98 -10.46 7.47 -1.68
CA ARG A 98 -9.90 8.79 -1.98
C ARG A 98 -8.39 8.71 -2.17
N ARG A 99 -7.67 8.06 -1.26
CA ARG A 99 -6.22 7.86 -1.37
C ARG A 99 -5.82 7.15 -2.68
N ARG A 100 -6.59 6.14 -3.11
CA ARG A 100 -6.33 5.41 -4.37
C ARG A 100 -6.63 6.27 -5.59
N LEU A 101 -7.76 6.98 -5.57
CA LEU A 101 -8.17 7.86 -6.65
C LEU A 101 -7.23 9.06 -6.81
N ASP A 102 -6.74 9.63 -5.73
CA ASP A 102 -5.77 10.72 -5.76
C ASP A 102 -4.47 10.27 -6.46
N ALA A 103 -3.98 9.07 -6.13
CA ALA A 103 -2.81 8.50 -6.79
C ALA A 103 -3.04 8.20 -8.29
N LEU A 104 -4.22 7.69 -8.64
CA LEU A 104 -4.61 7.45 -10.03
C LEU A 104 -4.70 8.77 -10.82
N ASN A 105 -5.37 9.77 -10.25
CA ASN A 105 -5.58 11.05 -10.89
C ASN A 105 -4.27 11.83 -11.02
N ALA A 106 -3.34 11.73 -10.06
CA ALA A 106 -2.01 12.30 -10.21
C ALA A 106 -1.27 11.75 -11.43
N ARG A 107 -1.37 10.42 -11.69
CA ARG A 107 -0.79 9.80 -12.89
C ARG A 107 -1.48 10.28 -14.17
N ARG A 108 -2.82 10.39 -14.16
CA ARG A 108 -3.60 10.93 -15.28
C ARG A 108 -3.21 12.37 -15.60
N HIS A 109 -3.14 13.24 -14.60
CA HIS A 109 -2.73 14.63 -14.78
C HIS A 109 -1.32 14.73 -15.36
N ALA A 110 -0.37 13.95 -14.84
CA ALA A 110 0.99 13.92 -15.38
C ALA A 110 1.06 13.41 -16.83
N ALA A 111 0.20 12.45 -17.21
CA ALA A 111 0.14 11.95 -18.59
C ALA A 111 -0.54 12.96 -19.53
N LEU A 112 -1.67 13.54 -19.12
CA LEU A 112 -2.41 14.53 -19.89
C LEU A 112 -1.60 15.81 -20.12
N ALA A 113 -0.82 16.26 -19.13
CA ALA A 113 0.08 17.41 -19.30
C ALA A 113 1.12 17.19 -20.41
N LYS A 114 1.52 15.95 -20.68
CA LYS A 114 2.43 15.62 -21.81
C LYS A 114 1.70 15.65 -23.16
N VAL A 115 0.42 15.27 -23.17
CA VAL A 115 -0.41 15.34 -24.38
C VAL A 115 -0.74 16.79 -24.72
N GLU A 116 -1.01 17.63 -23.73
CA GLU A 116 -1.36 19.05 -23.91
C GLU A 116 -0.29 19.85 -24.65
N ILE A 117 0.99 19.51 -24.46
CA ILE A 117 2.13 20.20 -25.11
C ILE A 117 2.55 19.55 -26.44
N LYS A 118 1.89 18.47 -26.88
CA LYS A 118 2.21 17.76 -28.11
C LYS A 118 1.54 18.49 -29.30
N PRO A 119 2.30 18.99 -30.30
CA PRO A 119 1.73 19.80 -31.40
C PRO A 119 0.63 19.12 -32.20
N ASP A 120 0.73 17.80 -32.37
CA ASP A 120 -0.22 16.97 -33.13
C ASP A 120 -0.91 15.94 -32.21
N ALA A 121 -1.32 16.38 -31.02
CA ALA A 121 -2.10 15.52 -30.12
C ALA A 121 -3.45 15.14 -30.73
N THR A 122 -3.79 13.86 -30.60
CA THR A 122 -5.05 13.27 -31.06
C THR A 122 -5.99 13.01 -29.87
N LEU A 123 -7.26 12.73 -30.17
CA LEU A 123 -8.20 12.27 -29.14
C LEU A 123 -7.73 10.94 -28.54
N GLU A 124 -7.18 10.06 -29.37
CA GLU A 124 -6.62 8.78 -28.98
C GLU A 124 -5.47 8.95 -27.97
N ASP A 125 -4.60 9.95 -28.14
CA ASP A 125 -3.54 10.28 -27.17
C ASP A 125 -4.13 10.69 -25.81
N ALA A 126 -5.18 11.52 -25.81
CA ALA A 126 -5.83 11.98 -24.59
C ALA A 126 -6.57 10.83 -23.87
N LEU A 127 -7.29 9.99 -24.63
CA LEU A 127 -7.94 8.80 -24.12
C LEU A 127 -6.93 7.81 -23.55
N ASP A 128 -5.80 7.59 -24.23
CA ASP A 128 -4.73 6.74 -23.72
C ASP A 128 -4.18 7.27 -22.40
N ALA A 129 -3.83 8.56 -22.34
CA ALA A 129 -3.32 9.22 -21.13
C ALA A 129 -4.30 9.14 -19.95
N PHE A 130 -5.60 9.14 -20.21
CA PHE A 130 -6.63 9.04 -19.17
C PHE A 130 -6.93 7.59 -18.74
N ILE A 131 -7.00 6.66 -19.69
CA ILE A 131 -7.46 5.28 -19.47
C ILE A 131 -6.30 4.38 -19.02
N ARG A 132 -5.12 4.51 -19.62
CA ARG A 132 -3.95 3.66 -19.35
C ARG A 132 -3.59 3.57 -17.85
N PRO A 133 -3.53 4.68 -17.07
CA PRO A 133 -3.24 4.57 -15.65
C PRO A 133 -4.24 3.72 -14.86
N ALA A 134 -5.52 3.72 -15.27
CA ALA A 134 -6.55 2.92 -14.61
C ALA A 134 -6.43 1.43 -14.99
N LEU A 135 -6.10 1.12 -16.25
CA LEU A 135 -5.84 -0.25 -16.69
C LEU A 135 -4.60 -0.84 -16.02
N GLU A 136 -3.51 -0.09 -15.95
CA GLU A 136 -2.30 -0.50 -15.24
C GLU A 136 -2.59 -0.77 -13.76
N LEU A 137 -3.41 0.10 -13.13
CA LEU A 137 -3.84 -0.11 -11.76
C LEU A 137 -4.68 -1.37 -11.62
N ALA A 138 -5.64 -1.62 -12.50
CA ALA A 138 -6.53 -2.78 -12.45
C ALA A 138 -5.78 -4.10 -12.71
N LEU A 139 -4.78 -4.08 -13.59
CA LEU A 139 -3.95 -5.23 -13.95
C LEU A 139 -2.84 -5.51 -12.92
N ASP A 140 -2.55 -4.57 -12.02
CA ASP A 140 -1.60 -4.80 -10.93
C ASP A 140 -2.13 -5.87 -9.97
N ARG A 141 -1.51 -7.05 -10.05
CA ARG A 141 -1.81 -8.23 -9.21
C ARG A 141 -1.64 -7.97 -7.72
N ARG A 142 -1.01 -6.86 -7.32
CA ARG A 142 -0.82 -6.46 -5.92
C ARG A 142 -2.06 -5.85 -5.24
N GLY A 143 -3.15 -5.61 -5.97
CA GLY A 143 -4.41 -5.15 -5.35
C GLY A 143 -5.41 -4.45 -6.25
N GLY A 144 -5.10 -4.27 -7.54
CA GLY A 144 -6.00 -3.62 -8.51
C GLY A 144 -7.32 -4.33 -8.70
N ALA A 145 -7.25 -5.59 -9.11
CA ALA A 145 -8.42 -6.45 -9.35
C ALA A 145 -9.24 -6.75 -8.07
N ALA A 146 -8.62 -6.59 -6.90
CA ALA A 146 -9.22 -6.90 -5.62
C ALA A 146 -10.07 -5.73 -5.08
N PHE A 147 -9.82 -4.51 -5.57
CA PHE A 147 -10.54 -3.29 -5.17
C PHE A 147 -11.74 -2.97 -6.08
N MET A 148 -11.84 -3.64 -7.23
CA MET A 148 -12.87 -3.43 -8.26
C MET A 148 -14.00 -4.50 -8.22
N ARG A 149 -14.06 -5.31 -7.16
CA ARG A 149 -15.11 -6.31 -6.90
C ARG A 149 -15.92 -5.91 -5.67
#